data_AF-A0ABD2PP88-F1
#
_entry.id   AF-A0ABD2PP88-F1
#
_cell.length_a   1.000
_cell.length_b   1.000
_cell.length_c   1.000
_cell.angle_alpha   90.00
_cell.angle_beta   90.00
_cell.angle_gamma   90.00
#
_symmetry.space_group_name_H-M   'P 1'
#
loop_
_entity.id
_entity.type
_entity.pdbx_description
1 polymer ?
#
loop_
_entity_poly.entity_id
_entity_poly.type
_entity_poly.pdbx_seq_one_letter_code
_entity_poly.pdbx_strand_id
1 'polypeptide(L)'
;GPDHSHSDFICVELFDGNVYFVYGVSGHSRHIQLNPEGRKVNDGATHSVYFERSPEHRFKVRYNGQDVDIKQPETGHQAAFNTYTYFGSVDQPSRLPWEVWSRVNFAGCIEHIKVNNQGYLDFT
;
A
#
# COMPACT_ATOMS: atom_id res chain seq x y z
N GLY A 1 18.11 -3.94 -10.97
CA GLY A 1 16.93 -3.04 -11.01
C GLY A 1 15.72 -3.89 -11.29
N PRO A 2 14.48 -3.46 -10.95
CA PRO A 2 13.32 -4.25 -11.34
C PRO A 2 13.33 -4.30 -12.87
N ASP A 3 13.43 -5.50 -13.42
CA ASP A 3 13.35 -5.69 -14.85
C ASP A 3 11.94 -5.33 -15.33
N HIS A 4 11.81 -4.97 -16.60
CA HIS A 4 10.54 -4.59 -17.20
C HIS A 4 9.53 -5.77 -17.31
N SER A 5 9.85 -6.98 -16.81
CA SER A 5 8.96 -8.14 -16.83
C SER A 5 8.15 -8.33 -15.53
N HIS A 6 8.49 -7.58 -14.47
CA HIS A 6 7.82 -7.64 -13.17
C HIS A 6 7.57 -6.23 -12.63
N SER A 7 6.53 -5.58 -13.15
CA SER A 7 6.09 -4.24 -12.75
C SER A 7 5.07 -4.25 -11.61
N ASP A 8 4.75 -5.42 -11.06
CA ASP A 8 3.68 -5.55 -10.08
C ASP A 8 4.13 -4.98 -8.73
N PHE A 9 3.33 -4.09 -8.15
CA PHE A 9 3.62 -3.45 -6.89
C PHE A 9 2.36 -3.22 -6.07
N ILE A 10 2.57 -3.09 -4.76
CA ILE A 10 1.59 -2.55 -3.82
C ILE A 10 2.33 -1.50 -2.98
N CYS A 11 1.65 -0.40 -2.70
CA CYS A 11 2.12 0.65 -1.81
C CYS A 11 0.97 1.13 -0.93
N VAL A 12 1.26 1.38 0.34
CA VAL A 12 0.44 2.23 1.20
C VAL A 12 1.22 3.51 1.39
N GLU A 13 0.61 4.65 1.06
CA GLU A 13 1.28 5.94 1.12
C GLU A 13 0.47 7.02 1.83
N LEU A 14 1.17 8.05 2.29
CA LEU A 14 0.59 9.28 2.83
C LEU A 14 0.88 10.42 1.86
N PHE A 15 -0.17 10.99 1.27
CA PHE A 15 -0.03 12.13 0.36
C PHE A 15 -1.08 13.19 0.67
N ASP A 16 -0.65 14.45 0.77
CA ASP A 16 -1.51 15.59 1.13
C ASP A 16 -2.37 15.31 2.40
N GLY A 17 -1.82 14.61 3.39
CA GLY A 17 -2.54 14.27 4.63
C GLY A 17 -3.65 13.22 4.47
N ASN A 18 -3.71 12.49 3.36
CA ASN A 18 -4.60 11.35 3.14
C ASN A 18 -3.78 10.05 3.05
N VAL A 19 -4.40 8.91 3.39
CA VAL A 19 -3.84 7.58 3.19
C VAL A 19 -4.35 7.00 1.89
N TYR A 20 -3.45 6.44 1.09
CA TYR A 20 -3.80 5.77 -0.13
C TYR A 20 -3.31 4.33 -0.17
N PHE A 21 -4.12 3.47 -0.78
CA PHE A 21 -3.69 2.17 -1.27
C PHE A 21 -3.46 2.28 -2.78
N VAL A 22 -2.23 2.02 -3.20
CA VAL A 22 -1.80 2.08 -4.60
C VAL A 22 -1.35 0.69 -5.00
N TYR A 23 -1.80 0.24 -6.16
CA TYR A 23 -1.28 -0.99 -6.73
C TYR A 23 -1.17 -0.89 -8.25
N GLY A 24 -0.23 -1.65 -8.79
CA GLY A 24 -0.14 -1.98 -10.21
C GLY A 24 -0.01 -3.49 -10.31
N VAL A 25 -0.94 -4.16 -10.99
CA VAL A 25 -0.89 -5.61 -11.21
C VAL A 25 -1.30 -5.92 -12.64
N SER A 26 -0.46 -6.65 -13.38
CA SER A 26 -0.75 -7.12 -14.75
C SER A 26 -1.21 -5.99 -15.69
N GLY A 27 -0.52 -4.85 -15.63
CA GLY A 27 -0.80 -3.68 -16.49
C GLY A 27 -1.98 -2.81 -16.03
N HIS A 28 -2.66 -3.15 -14.93
CA HIS A 28 -3.71 -2.33 -14.35
C HIS A 28 -3.24 -1.68 -13.06
N SER A 29 -3.31 -0.35 -13.00
CA SER A 29 -3.02 0.40 -11.79
C SER A 29 -4.24 1.16 -11.24
N ARG A 30 -4.25 1.34 -9.92
CA ARG A 30 -5.25 2.10 -9.18
C ARG A 30 -4.58 2.86 -8.05
N HIS A 31 -5.10 4.06 -7.81
CA HIS A 31 -4.73 4.90 -6.68
C HIS A 31 -6.01 5.23 -5.89
N ILE A 32 -6.13 4.71 -4.67
CA ILE A 32 -7.41 4.67 -3.94
C ILE A 32 -7.23 5.31 -2.58
N GLN A 33 -7.98 6.38 -2.32
CA GLN A 33 -8.02 7.00 -1.00
C GLN A 33 -8.75 6.09 -0.01
N LEU A 34 -8.13 5.86 1.15
CA LEU A 34 -8.68 4.96 2.17
C LEU A 34 -9.49 5.70 3.24
N ASN A 35 -9.01 6.87 3.64
CA ASN A 35 -9.70 7.72 4.60
C ASN A 35 -10.85 8.50 3.92
N PRO A 36 -11.96 8.80 4.64
CA PRO A 36 -13.05 9.60 4.09
C PRO A 36 -12.59 10.96 3.56
N GLU A 37 -13.24 11.43 2.50
CA GLU A 37 -12.98 12.76 1.94
C GLU A 37 -13.10 13.85 3.01
N GLY A 38 -12.14 14.78 3.01
CA GLY A 38 -12.04 15.87 3.98
C GLY A 38 -11.52 15.48 5.37
N ARG A 39 -11.36 14.19 5.68
CA ARG A 39 -10.80 13.73 6.97
C ARG A 39 -9.33 13.38 6.85
N LYS A 40 -8.46 14.36 7.05
CA LYS A 40 -7.01 14.17 7.01
C LYS A 40 -6.53 13.31 8.19
N VAL A 41 -5.42 12.59 7.99
CA VAL A 41 -4.85 11.62 8.94
C VAL A 41 -3.55 12.06 9.59
N ASN A 42 -3.02 13.22 9.19
CA ASN A 42 -1.88 13.87 9.82
C ASN A 42 -2.30 14.66 11.08
N ASP A 43 -3.18 14.06 11.88
CA ASP A 43 -3.78 14.61 13.10
C ASP A 43 -3.04 14.19 14.39
N GLY A 44 -2.01 13.35 14.25
CA GLY A 44 -1.24 12.79 15.36
C GLY A 44 -1.91 11.59 16.05
N ALA A 45 -3.06 11.12 15.54
CA ALA A 45 -3.73 9.94 16.05
C ALA A 45 -3.22 8.65 15.35
N THR A 46 -3.43 7.52 16.00
CA THR A 46 -3.14 6.20 15.40
C THR A 46 -4.22 5.84 14.40
N HIS A 47 -3.80 5.49 13.18
CA HIS A 47 -4.65 4.93 12.13
C HIS A 47 -4.13 3.55 11.72
N SER A 48 -5.03 2.68 11.27
CA SER A 48 -4.71 1.32 10.86
C SER A 48 -5.14 1.06 9.42
N VAL A 49 -4.25 0.41 8.67
CA VAL A 49 -4.50 -0.07 7.32
C VAL A 49 -4.28 -1.57 7.31
N TYR A 50 -5.27 -2.29 6.81
CA TYR A 50 -5.18 -3.72 6.56
C TYR A 50 -5.40 -3.96 5.08
N PHE A 51 -4.60 -4.83 4.47
CA PHE A 51 -4.91 -5.37 3.16
C PHE A 51 -4.57 -6.85 3.10
N GLU A 52 -5.33 -7.59 2.31
CA GLU A 52 -5.06 -8.98 1.95
C GLU A 52 -5.33 -9.18 0.47
N ARG A 53 -4.72 -10.22 -0.09
CA ARG A 53 -5.02 -10.71 -1.42
C ARG A 53 -5.70 -12.06 -1.28
N SER A 54 -6.92 -12.19 -1.79
CA SER A 54 -7.69 -13.43 -1.76
C SER A 54 -7.10 -14.47 -2.73
N PRO A 55 -7.48 -15.76 -2.59
CA PRO A 55 -7.11 -16.81 -3.55
C PRO A 55 -7.55 -16.50 -5.00
N GLU A 56 -8.63 -15.74 -5.18
CA GLU A 56 -9.14 -15.27 -6.48
C GLU A 56 -8.39 -14.04 -7.00
N HIS A 57 -7.24 -13.72 -6.40
CA HIS A 57 -6.37 -12.61 -6.77
C HIS A 57 -7.01 -11.23 -6.62
N ARG A 58 -7.95 -11.07 -5.67
CA ARG A 58 -8.60 -9.79 -5.38
C ARG A 58 -8.09 -9.18 -4.09
N PHE A 59 -8.00 -7.87 -4.04
CA PHE A 59 -7.69 -7.16 -2.81
C PHE A 59 -8.91 -7.01 -1.90
N LYS A 60 -8.72 -7.18 -0.60
CA LYS A 60 -9.63 -6.65 0.42
C LYS A 60 -8.82 -5.69 1.28
N VAL A 61 -9.31 -4.46 1.43
CA VAL A 61 -8.63 -3.41 2.17
C VAL A 61 -9.57 -2.85 3.22
N ARG A 62 -9.02 -2.59 4.41
CA ARG A 62 -9.74 -1.93 5.51
C ARG A 62 -8.95 -0.74 6.02
N TYR A 63 -9.66 0.33 6.31
CA TYR A 63 -9.16 1.52 6.99
C TYR A 63 -9.86 1.64 8.34
N ASN A 64 -9.10 1.66 9.43
CA ASN A 64 -9.64 1.68 10.79
C ASN A 64 -10.71 0.59 11.02
N GLY A 65 -10.45 -0.61 10.47
CA GLY A 65 -11.34 -1.77 10.55
C GLY A 65 -12.55 -1.77 9.61
N GLN A 66 -12.82 -0.66 8.90
CA GLN A 66 -13.93 -0.54 7.95
C GLN A 66 -13.49 -0.96 6.54
N ASP A 67 -14.28 -1.78 5.86
CA ASP A 67 -14.00 -2.21 4.47
C ASP A 67 -14.04 -1.00 3.52
N VAL A 68 -13.05 -0.91 2.63
CA VAL A 68 -12.97 0.10 1.58
C VAL A 68 -13.26 -0.57 0.22
N ASP A 69 -14.12 0.04 -0.59
CA ASP A 69 -14.41 -0.47 -1.94
C ASP A 69 -13.26 -0.18 -2.90
N ILE A 70 -12.50 -1.23 -3.19
CA ILE A 70 -11.39 -1.23 -4.12
C ILE A 70 -12.01 -1.67 -5.46
N LYS A 71 -12.49 -0.76 -6.30
CA LYS A 71 -13.07 -1.12 -7.60
C LYS A 71 -12.00 -1.75 -8.52
N GLN A 72 -11.93 -3.08 -8.54
CA GLN A 72 -10.95 -3.87 -9.32
C GLN A 72 -11.63 -4.44 -10.57
N PRO A 73 -10.85 -4.81 -11.61
CA PRO A 73 -11.36 -5.56 -12.75
C PRO A 73 -12.07 -6.86 -12.31
N GLU A 74 -13.02 -7.32 -13.13
CA GLU A 74 -13.75 -8.58 -12.87
C GLU A 74 -12.81 -9.79 -12.86
N THR A 75 -11.77 -9.76 -13.69
CA THR A 75 -10.75 -10.81 -13.75
C THR A 75 -9.57 -10.46 -12.83
N GLY A 76 -9.31 -11.34 -11.86
CA GLY A 76 -8.09 -11.28 -11.05
C GLY A 76 -6.90 -11.85 -11.81
N HIS A 77 -5.73 -11.25 -11.62
CA HIS A 77 -4.47 -11.74 -12.21
C HIS A 77 -3.49 -12.11 -11.12
N GLN A 78 -2.69 -13.15 -11.33
CA GLN A 78 -1.63 -13.48 -10.37
C GLN A 78 -0.62 -12.33 -10.33
N ALA A 79 -0.33 -11.81 -9.13
CA ALA A 79 0.68 -10.78 -8.97
C ALA A 79 2.06 -11.43 -8.79
N ALA A 80 3.07 -10.88 -9.47
CA ALA A 80 4.45 -11.30 -9.34
C ALA A 80 5.27 -10.22 -8.61
N PHE A 81 5.20 -10.21 -7.28
CA PHE A 81 6.06 -9.36 -6.46
C PHE A 81 7.46 -9.97 -6.42
N ASN A 82 8.40 -9.42 -7.19
CA ASN A 82 9.75 -9.98 -7.31
C ASN A 82 10.79 -9.27 -6.42
N THR A 83 10.37 -8.48 -5.44
CA THR A 83 11.28 -7.56 -4.73
C THR A 83 11.09 -7.50 -3.21
N TYR A 84 12.05 -6.83 -2.57
CA TYR A 84 12.05 -6.43 -1.16
C TYR A 84 10.80 -5.65 -0.75
N THR A 85 10.39 -5.82 0.51
CA THR A 85 9.40 -4.95 1.17
C THR A 85 10.12 -3.82 1.90
N TYR A 86 9.68 -2.59 1.70
CA TYR A 86 10.23 -1.40 2.32
C TYR A 86 9.21 -0.78 3.27
N PHE A 87 9.68 -0.33 4.44
CA PHE A 87 8.88 0.43 5.40
C PHE A 87 9.50 1.80 5.60
N GLY A 88 8.66 2.82 5.67
CA GLY A 88 9.06 4.21 5.85
C GLY A 88 9.56 4.90 4.57
N SER A 89 10.46 4.29 3.80
CA SER A 89 10.88 4.81 2.49
C SER A 89 11.70 3.80 1.70
N VAL A 90 12.05 4.18 0.47
CA VAL A 90 13.11 3.58 -0.35
C VAL A 90 14.34 4.50 -0.35
N ASP A 91 15.50 3.94 -0.70
CA ASP A 91 16.78 4.68 -0.80
C ASP A 91 16.76 5.81 -1.86
N GLN A 92 16.01 5.61 -2.96
CA GLN A 92 15.87 6.55 -4.05
C GLN A 92 14.41 6.66 -4.48
N PRO A 93 13.74 7.82 -4.30
CA PRO A 93 12.33 8.00 -4.67
C PRO A 93 12.02 7.75 -6.15
N SER A 94 13.01 7.87 -7.03
CA SER A 94 12.89 7.54 -8.47
C SER A 94 12.62 6.06 -8.75
N ARG A 95 12.79 5.18 -7.76
CA ARG A 95 12.44 3.76 -7.85
C ARG A 95 10.95 3.49 -7.66
N LEU A 96 10.20 4.47 -7.15
CA LEU A 96 8.76 4.32 -6.96
C LEU A 96 8.03 4.45 -8.30
N PRO A 97 7.00 3.62 -8.55
CA PRO A 97 6.11 3.78 -9.69
C PRO A 97 5.51 5.19 -9.73
N TRP A 98 5.22 5.68 -10.94
CA TRP A 98 4.69 7.03 -11.12
C TRP A 98 3.31 7.23 -10.48
N GLU A 99 2.55 6.14 -10.30
CA GLU A 99 1.24 6.15 -9.62
C GLU A 99 1.34 6.44 -8.12
N VAL A 100 2.45 6.10 -7.48
CA VAL A 100 2.74 6.49 -6.09
C VAL A 100 3.15 7.95 -6.12
N TRP A 101 2.62 8.81 -5.26
CA TRP A 101 2.90 10.26 -5.30
C TRP A 101 3.91 10.74 -4.26
N SER A 102 4.10 9.99 -3.19
CA SER A 102 5.06 10.28 -2.13
C SER A 102 6.48 10.23 -2.67
N ARG A 103 7.24 11.31 -2.46
CA ARG A 103 8.66 11.44 -2.87
C ARG A 103 9.60 11.79 -1.72
N VAL A 104 9.09 11.74 -0.50
CA VAL A 104 9.82 12.02 0.74
C VAL A 104 9.68 10.84 1.68
N ASN A 105 10.61 10.74 2.63
CA ASN A 105 10.60 9.68 3.63
C ASN A 105 9.44 9.87 4.60
N PHE A 106 8.85 8.77 5.08
CA PHE A 106 7.88 8.79 6.17
C PHE A 106 8.53 9.37 7.44
N ALA A 107 7.83 10.31 8.06
CA ALA A 107 8.20 10.89 9.35
C ALA A 107 7.01 10.74 10.29
N GLY A 108 7.12 9.80 11.24
CA GLY A 108 6.06 9.46 12.18
C GLY A 108 6.39 8.16 12.91
N CYS A 109 5.38 7.59 13.56
CA CYS A 109 5.51 6.32 14.27
C CYS A 109 4.77 5.21 13.51
N ILE A 110 5.43 4.07 13.32
CA ILE A 110 4.77 2.82 12.93
C ILE A 110 4.81 1.94 14.17
N GLU A 111 3.65 1.77 14.82
CA GLU A 111 3.56 1.02 16.07
C GLU A 111 3.73 -0.48 15.86
N HIS A 112 3.13 -1.01 14.80
CA HIS A 112 3.19 -2.44 14.52
C HIS A 112 3.04 -2.71 13.02
N ILE A 113 3.75 -3.74 12.55
CA ILE A 113 3.57 -4.30 11.19
C ILE A 113 3.34 -5.79 11.34
N LYS A 114 2.29 -6.30 10.70
CA LYS A 114 1.94 -7.73 10.71
C LYS A 114 1.83 -8.22 9.28
N VAL A 115 2.59 -9.26 8.93
CA VAL A 115 2.61 -9.85 7.58
C VAL A 115 2.16 -11.30 7.66
N ASN A 116 1.23 -11.71 6.79
CA ASN A 116 0.74 -13.10 6.62
C ASN A 116 0.33 -13.82 7.91
N ASN A 117 -0.12 -13.07 8.92
CA ASN A 117 -0.48 -13.60 10.24
C ASN A 117 0.66 -14.34 10.98
N GLN A 118 1.92 -14.14 10.59
CA GLN A 118 3.09 -14.83 11.15
C GLN A 118 3.70 -14.12 12.37
N GLY A 119 2.99 -13.16 12.95
CA GLY A 119 3.45 -12.33 14.08
C GLY A 119 3.71 -10.88 13.67
N TYR A 120 4.01 -10.04 14.66
CA TYR A 120 4.43 -8.67 14.41
C TYR A 120 5.93 -8.65 14.08
N LEU A 121 6.32 -7.83 13.10
CA LEU A 121 7.73 -7.56 12.85
C LEU A 121 8.30 -6.81 14.05
N ASP A 122 9.38 -7.35 14.60
CA ASP A 122 10.15 -6.71 15.65
C ASP A 122 11.30 -5.91 15.02
N PHE A 123 11.41 -4.64 15.40
CA PHE A 123 12.43 -3.70 14.91
C PHE A 123 13.45 -3.34 16.00
N THR A 124 13.41 -4.02 17.15
CA THR A 124 14.36 -3.82 18.26
C THR A 124 15.68 -4.55 18.09
#